data_AF-A0A537Z9L6-F1
#
_entry.id   AF-A0A537Z9L6-F1
#
_cell.length_a   1.000
_cell.length_b   1.000
_cell.length_c   1.000
_cell.angle_alpha   90.00
_cell.angle_beta   90.00
_cell.angle_gamma   90.00
#
_symmetry.space_group_name_H-M   'P 1'
#
loop_
_entity.id
_entity.type
_entity.pdbx_description
1 polymer ?
#
loop_
_entity_poly.entity_id
_entity_poly.type
_entity_poly.pdbx_seq_one_letter_code
_entity_poly.pdbx_strand_id
1 'polypeptide(L)'
;MDNLNPMPSRRRRRAGTLIAVVVALVAASVASGAPGARATVAHARVDPEGVVRWGYDLTGPGVPVYDPAKMTIYATGVVLGQLLYDSLLRQEPSGKLTPALATAAKVVDPQTISVTLRQGVKFQDGTSLNADAVKFTILRNRDAQSVAFPAVIKDVASVDVTSDLELTIHLSKPSAGAFYPQLAGLATMPVSPAAVQRNDPDPIANPMGAGPFRVKEYQPEQHLLMTKSDTYWDAKRIKLGGVEYVQAPTGPAAITALRGGNVDIIGTDLNQLDALRGGNVRAALASSPTSLLWFNLCKTRKPLDNVRVRQALNYALDRNSINRALAQGRGEPAWSLVPKSNDVFASELDGHYRFNVKKARSLLRAAGFPNGVKLTIIPSPGISQNLTEIAQQSWKRAGIDVEIVPSTNIVQDFFTDHKTDMGA
;
A
#
# COMPACT_ATOMS: atom_id res chain seq x y z
N MET A 1 -74.94 -8.05 3.84
CA MET A 1 -76.12 -8.63 4.50
C MET A 1 -76.19 -10.08 4.07
N ASP A 2 -76.03 -11.10 4.91
CA ASP A 2 -75.55 -11.19 6.27
C ASP A 2 -75.17 -12.67 6.45
N ASN A 3 -74.06 -12.89 7.13
CA ASN A 3 -73.87 -13.89 8.18
C ASN A 3 -74.78 -15.13 8.20
N LEU A 4 -74.18 -16.32 8.27
CA LEU A 4 -73.96 -17.03 9.55
C LEU A 4 -73.26 -18.37 9.32
N ASN A 5 -72.08 -18.49 9.91
CA ASN A 5 -71.36 -19.73 10.23
C ASN A 5 -71.64 -20.05 11.72
N PRO A 6 -71.18 -21.18 12.31
CA PRO A 6 -71.06 -22.56 11.85
C PRO A 6 -71.50 -23.61 12.92
N MET A 7 -71.23 -24.89 12.59
CA MET A 7 -70.97 -26.08 13.43
C MET A 7 -72.10 -27.11 13.55
N PRO A 8 -71.82 -28.41 13.88
CA PRO A 8 -70.52 -29.07 14.13
C PRO A 8 -70.30 -30.44 13.42
N SER A 9 -69.04 -30.88 13.56
CA SER A 9 -68.38 -32.14 13.22
C SER A 9 -69.15 -33.49 13.34
N ARG A 10 -68.81 -34.43 12.44
CA ARG A 10 -68.82 -35.89 12.65
C ARG A 10 -67.54 -36.52 12.06
N ARG A 11 -66.69 -37.21 12.82
CA ARG A 11 -66.75 -38.61 13.34
C ARG A 11 -66.29 -39.67 12.32
N ARG A 12 -65.15 -40.35 12.61
CA ARG A 12 -64.85 -41.82 12.60
C ARG A 12 -63.37 -42.07 12.22
N ARG A 13 -62.52 -42.59 13.13
CA ARG A 13 -62.30 -44.02 13.52
C ARG A 13 -61.62 -44.79 12.37
N ARG A 14 -60.47 -45.47 12.49
CA ARG A 14 -59.97 -46.54 13.40
C ARG A 14 -58.47 -46.74 13.07
N ALA A 15 -57.58 -47.41 13.79
CA ALA A 15 -57.50 -48.10 15.09
C ALA A 15 -56.01 -48.42 15.35
N GLY A 16 -55.63 -48.65 16.62
CA GLY A 16 -54.30 -49.17 16.96
C GLY A 16 -53.81 -48.93 18.39
N THR A 17 -54.67 -49.18 19.40
CA THR A 17 -54.44 -50.03 20.60
C THR A 17 -52.97 -50.48 20.82
N LEU A 18 -52.26 -50.43 21.95
CA LEU A 18 -52.48 -50.24 23.41
C LEU A 18 -51.04 -50.44 24.00
N ILE A 19 -50.45 -49.67 24.93
CA ILE A 19 -50.48 -49.87 26.39
C ILE A 19 -49.46 -48.93 27.07
N ALA A 20 -49.97 -48.21 28.08
CA ALA A 20 -49.39 -47.78 29.37
C ALA A 20 -48.01 -47.10 29.48
N VAL A 21 -48.06 -45.78 29.70
CA VAL A 21 -47.57 -45.00 30.87
C VAL A 21 -46.96 -45.86 32.01
N VAL A 22 -45.77 -45.55 32.56
CA VAL A 22 -45.58 -44.68 33.75
C VAL A 22 -44.08 -44.42 34.01
N VAL A 23 -43.75 -43.12 34.10
CA VAL A 23 -42.84 -42.39 35.01
C VAL A 23 -41.36 -42.80 35.15
N ALA A 24 -40.53 -41.78 34.98
CA ALA A 24 -39.08 -41.72 35.11
C ALA A 24 -38.53 -42.00 36.52
N LEU A 25 -37.32 -42.56 36.60
CA LEU A 25 -36.25 -42.04 37.47
C LEU A 25 -34.85 -42.58 37.10
N VAL A 26 -33.91 -41.67 37.24
CA VAL A 26 -32.47 -41.66 36.94
C VAL A 26 -31.68 -42.81 37.58
N ALA A 27 -30.75 -43.42 36.85
CA ALA A 27 -29.46 -43.86 37.38
C ALA A 27 -28.43 -44.09 36.25
N ALA A 28 -27.24 -43.55 36.46
CA ALA A 28 -26.10 -43.53 35.54
C ALA A 28 -25.54 -44.91 35.22
N SER A 29 -25.03 -45.10 34.01
CA SER A 29 -23.92 -46.03 33.75
C SER A 29 -22.95 -45.41 32.74
N VAL A 30 -21.70 -45.40 33.19
CA VAL A 30 -20.51 -44.84 32.56
C VAL A 30 -20.14 -45.67 31.32
N ALA A 31 -19.95 -45.02 30.18
CA ALA A 31 -19.31 -45.64 29.03
C ALA A 31 -18.41 -44.64 28.26
N SER A 32 -17.10 -44.85 28.45
CA SER A 32 -16.01 -44.65 27.49
C SER A 32 -15.92 -43.31 26.75
N GLY A 33 -15.05 -42.44 27.26
CA GLY A 33 -14.51 -41.30 26.53
C GLY A 33 -13.67 -41.76 25.34
N ALA A 34 -14.17 -41.54 24.13
CA ALA A 34 -13.35 -41.52 22.93
C ALA A 34 -12.48 -40.24 22.94
N PRO A 35 -11.17 -40.33 22.64
CA PRO A 35 -10.35 -39.14 22.54
C PRO A 35 -10.88 -38.28 21.37
N GLY A 36 -11.25 -37.04 21.67
CA GLY A 36 -11.67 -36.08 20.66
C GLY A 36 -10.63 -36.00 19.54
N ALA A 37 -11.04 -36.39 18.33
CA ALA A 37 -10.25 -36.19 17.14
C ALA A 37 -9.96 -34.69 17.01
N ARG A 38 -8.72 -34.32 17.34
CA ARG A 38 -8.18 -33.01 16.94
C ARG A 38 -8.32 -32.96 15.43
N ALA A 39 -9.17 -32.06 14.94
CA ALA A 39 -9.23 -31.71 13.54
C ALA A 39 -7.83 -31.24 13.13
N THR A 40 -7.07 -32.13 12.51
CA THR A 40 -5.86 -31.77 11.78
C THR A 40 -6.32 -30.81 10.68
N VAL A 41 -5.98 -29.53 10.83
CA VAL A 41 -6.09 -28.58 9.73
C VAL A 41 -5.22 -29.14 8.62
N ALA A 42 -5.83 -29.76 7.61
CA ALA A 42 -5.12 -30.20 6.44
C ALA A 42 -4.44 -28.96 5.84
N HIS A 43 -3.11 -28.94 5.81
CA HIS A 43 -2.40 -27.92 5.07
C HIS A 43 -2.82 -28.08 3.61
N ALA A 44 -3.57 -27.10 3.11
CA ALA A 44 -3.96 -27.06 1.71
C ALA A 44 -2.72 -27.24 0.84
N ARG A 45 -2.77 -28.21 -0.07
CA ARG A 45 -1.67 -28.47 -1.00
C ARG A 45 -1.51 -27.23 -1.87
N VAL A 46 -0.29 -26.68 -1.90
CA VAL A 46 0.06 -25.58 -2.80
C VAL A 46 -0.13 -26.07 -4.23
N ASP A 47 -0.94 -25.34 -5.00
CA ASP A 47 -1.05 -25.53 -6.45
C ASP A 47 0.05 -24.70 -7.14
N PRO A 48 1.09 -25.34 -7.70
CA PRO A 48 2.19 -24.63 -8.36
C PRO A 48 1.74 -23.93 -9.66
N GLU A 49 0.62 -24.31 -10.24
CA GLU A 49 0.01 -23.68 -11.42
C GLU A 49 -1.07 -22.67 -11.03
N GLY A 50 -1.35 -22.53 -9.74
CA GLY A 50 -2.39 -21.65 -9.22
C GLY A 50 -2.13 -20.19 -9.57
N VAL A 51 -3.15 -19.54 -10.14
CA VAL A 51 -3.16 -18.10 -10.39
C VAL A 51 -4.00 -17.43 -9.32
N VAL A 52 -3.39 -16.51 -8.57
CA VAL A 52 -4.11 -15.70 -7.58
C VAL A 52 -4.73 -14.50 -8.28
N ARG A 53 -6.04 -14.30 -8.11
CA ARG A 53 -6.77 -13.15 -8.63
C ARG A 53 -6.86 -12.05 -7.57
N TRP A 54 -6.25 -10.91 -7.84
CA TRP A 54 -6.28 -9.73 -6.99
C TRP A 54 -7.27 -8.72 -7.56
N GLY A 55 -8.37 -8.47 -6.84
CA GLY A 55 -9.27 -7.36 -7.15
C GLY A 55 -8.62 -6.01 -6.90
N TYR A 56 -8.41 -5.25 -7.97
CA TYR A 56 -7.73 -3.96 -7.96
C TYR A 56 -8.42 -2.99 -8.91
N ASP A 57 -8.40 -1.69 -8.60
CA ASP A 57 -8.94 -0.67 -9.51
C ASP A 57 -7.89 -0.29 -10.57
N LEU A 58 -8.03 -0.87 -11.75
CA LEU A 58 -7.22 -0.63 -12.96
C LEU A 58 -7.68 0.60 -13.76
N THR A 59 -8.74 1.30 -13.33
CA THR A 59 -9.16 2.58 -13.94
C THR A 59 -8.47 3.79 -13.32
N GLY A 60 -7.82 3.60 -12.16
CA GLY A 60 -7.14 4.66 -11.42
C GLY A 60 -5.84 5.15 -12.08
N PRO A 61 -5.35 6.34 -11.70
CA PRO A 61 -4.06 6.83 -12.18
C PRO A 61 -2.95 5.86 -11.74
N GLY A 62 -2.11 5.40 -12.67
CA GLY A 62 -0.92 4.58 -12.38
C GLY A 62 -0.82 3.23 -13.10
N VAL A 63 -1.88 2.79 -13.77
CA VAL A 63 -1.88 1.62 -14.68
C VAL A 63 -2.22 2.17 -16.06
N PRO A 64 -1.30 2.18 -17.05
CA PRO A 64 -0.52 1.01 -17.47
C PRO A 64 0.95 1.32 -17.81
N VAL A 65 1.64 2.15 -17.03
CA VAL A 65 3.04 2.49 -17.33
C VAL A 65 3.96 1.57 -16.53
N TYR A 66 4.51 0.54 -17.18
CA TYR A 66 5.36 -0.44 -16.52
C TYR A 66 6.85 -0.13 -16.59
N ASP A 67 7.26 0.72 -17.55
CA ASP A 67 8.64 1.24 -17.60
C ASP A 67 8.89 2.18 -16.41
N PRO A 68 9.81 1.84 -15.47
CA PRO A 68 10.10 2.66 -14.32
C PRO A 68 10.38 4.12 -14.70
N ALA A 69 11.09 4.36 -15.81
CA ALA A 69 11.49 5.70 -16.26
C ALA A 69 10.33 6.58 -16.74
N LYS A 70 9.14 6.00 -16.94
CA LYS A 70 7.94 6.70 -17.41
C LYS A 70 6.84 6.75 -16.36
N MET A 71 7.01 6.08 -15.21
CA MET A 71 6.00 6.05 -14.17
C MET A 71 5.73 7.44 -13.59
N THR A 72 4.48 7.65 -13.18
CA THR A 72 4.01 8.91 -12.57
C THR A 72 3.68 8.75 -11.09
N ILE A 73 3.55 7.52 -10.59
CA ILE A 73 3.24 7.20 -9.19
C ILE A 73 4.25 6.19 -8.65
N TYR A 74 4.98 6.60 -7.61
CA TYR A 74 6.02 5.78 -7.00
C TYR A 74 5.47 4.51 -6.35
N ALA A 75 4.43 4.62 -5.51
CA ALA A 75 3.97 3.52 -4.67
C ALA A 75 3.44 2.32 -5.49
N THR A 76 2.50 2.56 -6.41
CA THR A 76 1.99 1.56 -7.35
C THR A 76 3.12 0.97 -8.18
N GLY A 77 4.05 1.82 -8.61
CA GLY A 77 5.23 1.43 -9.36
C GLY A 77 6.15 0.47 -8.63
N VAL A 78 6.39 0.67 -7.33
CA VAL A 78 7.22 -0.23 -6.54
C VAL A 78 6.59 -1.62 -6.44
N VAL A 79 5.28 -1.73 -6.20
CA VAL A 79 4.62 -3.04 -6.02
C VAL A 79 4.65 -3.85 -7.31
N LEU A 80 4.19 -3.26 -8.42
CA LEU A 80 4.21 -3.93 -9.73
C LEU A 80 5.65 -4.13 -10.22
N GLY A 81 6.51 -3.14 -9.98
CA GLY A 81 7.91 -3.19 -10.35
C GLY A 81 8.67 -4.33 -9.66
N GLN A 82 8.39 -4.60 -8.38
CA GLN A 82 8.99 -5.75 -7.68
C GLN A 82 8.56 -7.09 -8.28
N LEU A 83 7.34 -7.20 -8.83
CA LEU A 83 6.86 -8.42 -9.48
C LEU A 83 7.51 -8.64 -10.85
N LEU A 84 7.78 -7.57 -11.60
CA LEU A 84 8.29 -7.61 -12.98
C LEU A 84 9.82 -7.49 -13.10
N TYR A 85 10.44 -6.68 -12.24
CA TYR A 85 11.87 -6.32 -12.32
C TYR A 85 12.73 -6.88 -11.18
N ASP A 86 12.15 -7.12 -10.00
CA ASP A 86 12.87 -7.29 -8.71
C ASP A 86 13.78 -6.08 -8.38
N SER A 87 14.37 -6.09 -7.20
CA SER A 87 15.10 -4.96 -6.62
C SER A 87 16.52 -5.35 -6.20
N LEU A 88 17.45 -4.39 -6.13
CA LEU A 88 18.82 -4.67 -5.70
C LEU A 88 18.83 -5.13 -4.23
N LEU A 89 18.13 -4.40 -3.37
CA LEU A 89 17.84 -4.79 -1.99
C LEU A 89 16.33 -4.96 -1.79
N ARG A 90 15.91 -5.69 -0.76
CA ARG A 90 14.50 -5.83 -0.38
C ARG A 90 14.24 -5.14 0.95
N GLN A 91 13.17 -4.36 1.03
CA GLN A 91 12.71 -3.79 2.29
C GLN A 91 11.77 -4.77 3.00
N GLU A 92 12.12 -5.18 4.21
CA GLU A 92 11.27 -5.98 5.08
C GLU A 92 10.19 -5.10 5.74
N PRO A 93 9.09 -5.70 6.29
CA PRO A 93 8.08 -4.94 7.03
C PRO A 93 8.63 -4.11 8.20
N SER A 94 9.77 -4.51 8.76
CA SER A 94 10.50 -3.75 9.79
C SER A 94 11.15 -2.46 9.28
N GLY A 95 11.21 -2.27 7.96
CA GLY A 95 11.97 -1.23 7.28
C GLY A 95 13.43 -1.62 7.00
N LYS A 96 13.90 -2.77 7.50
CA LYS A 96 15.26 -3.27 7.27
C LYS A 96 15.47 -3.62 5.80
N LEU A 97 16.62 -3.25 5.25
CA LEU A 97 17.03 -3.64 3.90
C LEU A 97 17.84 -4.95 3.94
N THR A 98 17.46 -5.89 3.10
CA THR A 98 18.09 -7.22 2.98
C THR A 98 18.52 -7.52 1.54
N PRO A 99 19.47 -8.45 1.34
CA PRO A 99 19.91 -8.82 -0.01
C PRO A 99 18.80 -9.32 -0.94
N ALA A 100 18.86 -8.96 -2.22
CA ALA A 100 18.00 -9.45 -3.29
C ALA A 100 18.82 -9.72 -4.56
N LEU A 101 18.69 -8.90 -5.61
CA LEU A 101 19.55 -8.99 -6.80
C LEU A 101 21.01 -8.60 -6.47
N ALA A 102 21.21 -7.73 -5.48
CA ALA A 102 22.51 -7.50 -4.86
C ALA A 102 22.67 -8.40 -3.62
N THR A 103 23.82 -9.08 -3.51
CA THR A 103 24.18 -9.88 -2.35
C THR A 103 24.73 -9.01 -1.21
N ALA A 104 25.31 -7.84 -1.54
CA ALA A 104 25.77 -6.86 -0.59
C ALA A 104 25.67 -5.43 -1.16
N ALA A 105 25.43 -4.46 -0.28
CA ALA A 105 25.57 -3.04 -0.59
C ALA A 105 26.03 -2.29 0.66
N LYS A 106 26.98 -1.37 0.52
CA LYS A 106 27.60 -0.65 1.64
C LYS A 106 27.77 0.83 1.30
N VAL A 107 27.35 1.71 2.23
CA VAL A 107 27.76 3.11 2.23
C VAL A 107 29.23 3.16 2.66
N VAL A 108 30.12 3.56 1.75
CA VAL A 108 31.56 3.62 1.97
C VAL A 108 31.94 4.94 2.64
N ASP A 109 31.37 6.04 2.15
CA ASP A 109 31.52 7.39 2.64
C ASP A 109 30.22 8.20 2.32
N PRO A 110 30.09 9.49 2.71
CA PRO A 110 28.86 10.24 2.47
C PRO A 110 28.42 10.38 1.00
N GLN A 111 29.28 10.07 0.03
CA GLN A 111 29.03 10.21 -1.41
C GLN A 111 29.20 8.90 -2.20
N THR A 112 29.63 7.81 -1.57
CA THR A 112 30.01 6.58 -2.27
C THR A 112 29.26 5.36 -1.72
N ILE A 113 28.67 4.57 -2.61
CA ILE A 113 28.01 3.30 -2.28
C ILE A 113 28.59 2.19 -3.17
N SER A 114 29.12 1.13 -2.56
CA SER A 114 29.56 -0.08 -3.27
C SER A 114 28.44 -1.12 -3.30
N VAL A 115 28.23 -1.79 -4.42
CA VAL A 115 27.19 -2.82 -4.62
C VAL A 115 27.80 -4.06 -5.28
N THR A 116 27.53 -5.22 -4.68
CA THR A 116 27.90 -6.54 -5.20
C THR A 116 26.65 -7.28 -5.65
N LEU A 117 26.64 -7.71 -6.91
CA LEU A 117 25.52 -8.38 -7.57
C LEU A 117 25.56 -9.89 -7.39
N ARG A 118 24.38 -10.50 -7.48
CA ARG A 118 24.23 -11.95 -7.52
C ARG A 118 24.70 -12.50 -8.86
N GLN A 119 25.55 -13.52 -8.79
CA GLN A 119 26.03 -14.22 -9.98
C GLN A 119 24.92 -15.01 -10.67
N GLY A 120 24.96 -15.05 -12.01
CA GLY A 120 24.13 -15.94 -12.83
C GLY A 120 22.68 -15.50 -13.00
N VAL A 121 22.32 -14.28 -12.59
CA VAL A 121 20.97 -13.74 -12.80
C VAL A 121 20.77 -13.36 -14.26
N LYS A 122 19.57 -13.62 -14.78
CA LYS A 122 19.16 -13.27 -16.12
C LYS A 122 17.92 -12.38 -16.10
N PHE A 123 17.82 -11.50 -17.07
CA PHE A 123 16.57 -10.86 -17.42
C PHE A 123 15.62 -11.86 -18.09
N GLN A 124 14.35 -11.49 -18.19
CA GLN A 124 13.31 -12.29 -18.83
C GLN A 124 13.51 -12.48 -20.35
N ASP A 125 14.34 -11.67 -21.00
CA ASP A 125 14.76 -11.85 -22.39
C ASP A 125 16.01 -12.75 -22.54
N GLY A 126 16.49 -13.35 -21.44
CA GLY A 126 17.62 -14.28 -21.41
C GLY A 126 19.01 -13.63 -21.32
N THR A 127 19.10 -12.30 -21.48
CA THR A 127 20.35 -11.56 -21.30
C THR A 127 20.79 -11.56 -19.84
N SER A 128 22.09 -11.41 -19.58
CA SER A 128 22.63 -11.43 -18.22
C SER A 128 22.35 -10.13 -17.48
N LEU A 129 22.00 -10.23 -16.19
CA LEU A 129 21.98 -9.08 -15.29
C LEU A 129 23.36 -8.94 -14.65
N ASN A 130 24.10 -7.91 -15.08
CA ASN A 130 25.45 -7.59 -14.62
C ASN A 130 25.56 -6.11 -14.20
N ALA A 131 26.74 -5.71 -13.75
CA ALA A 131 27.02 -4.36 -13.26
C ALA A 131 26.76 -3.27 -14.32
N ASP A 132 27.08 -3.54 -15.59
CA ASP A 132 26.78 -2.62 -16.70
C ASP A 132 25.27 -2.42 -16.91
N ALA A 133 24.46 -3.46 -16.79
CA ALA A 133 22.99 -3.35 -16.91
C ALA A 133 22.40 -2.52 -15.75
N VAL A 134 22.93 -2.69 -14.54
CA VAL A 134 22.53 -1.87 -13.37
C VAL A 134 22.97 -0.41 -13.55
N LYS A 135 24.21 -0.17 -14.01
CA LYS A 135 24.69 1.17 -14.37
C LYS A 135 23.80 1.83 -15.42
N PHE A 136 23.47 1.11 -16.50
CA PHE A 136 22.56 1.59 -17.54
C PHE A 136 21.22 2.03 -16.95
N THR A 137 20.62 1.19 -16.11
CA THR A 137 19.33 1.47 -15.45
C THR A 137 19.41 2.74 -14.61
N ILE A 138 20.42 2.86 -13.73
CA ILE A 138 20.56 3.99 -12.81
C ILE A 138 20.75 5.29 -13.59
N LEU A 139 21.64 5.31 -14.59
CA LEU A 139 21.91 6.53 -15.38
C LEU A 139 20.70 6.92 -16.23
N ARG A 140 20.04 5.94 -16.86
CA ARG A 140 18.78 6.16 -17.59
C ARG A 140 17.72 6.80 -16.71
N ASN A 141 17.52 6.25 -15.51
CA ASN A 141 16.48 6.74 -14.58
C ASN A 141 16.86 8.08 -13.96
N ARG A 142 18.16 8.33 -13.71
CA ARG A 142 18.67 9.65 -13.34
C ARG A 142 18.35 10.69 -14.42
N ASP A 143 18.50 10.36 -15.70
CA ASP A 143 18.31 11.32 -16.79
C ASP A 143 16.84 11.44 -17.24
N ALA A 144 15.99 10.50 -16.81
CA ALA A 144 14.55 10.51 -17.09
C ALA A 144 13.80 11.66 -16.39
N GLN A 145 12.73 12.15 -17.00
CA GLN A 145 11.85 13.19 -16.43
C GLN A 145 10.69 12.61 -15.60
N SER A 146 10.80 11.36 -15.12
CA SER A 146 9.76 10.75 -14.29
C SER A 146 9.58 11.53 -12.99
N VAL A 147 8.34 11.97 -12.75
CA VAL A 147 7.92 12.59 -11.48
C VAL A 147 7.76 11.58 -10.35
N ALA A 148 7.74 10.27 -10.66
CA ALA A 148 7.65 9.22 -9.65
C ALA A 148 8.97 9.01 -8.91
N PHE A 149 10.11 9.35 -9.51
CA PHE A 149 11.40 9.09 -8.87
C PHE A 149 11.73 10.08 -7.75
N PRO A 150 12.25 9.60 -6.61
CA PRO A 150 12.74 10.48 -5.57
C PRO A 150 13.88 11.37 -6.09
N ALA A 151 13.88 12.64 -5.71
CA ALA A 151 14.86 13.62 -6.19
C ALA A 151 16.32 13.19 -5.98
N VAL A 152 16.60 12.36 -4.98
CA VAL A 152 17.94 11.84 -4.69
C VAL A 152 18.53 11.00 -5.83
N ILE A 153 17.72 10.45 -6.76
CA ILE A 153 18.26 9.78 -7.95
C ILE A 153 19.08 10.73 -8.82
N LYS A 154 18.73 12.03 -8.83
CA LYS A 154 19.41 13.09 -9.57
C LYS A 154 20.79 13.41 -8.98
N ASP A 155 21.08 12.94 -7.77
CA ASP A 155 22.39 13.15 -7.15
C ASP A 155 23.46 12.22 -7.73
N VAL A 156 23.10 11.16 -8.47
CA VAL A 156 24.09 10.22 -9.06
C VAL A 156 24.98 10.94 -10.07
N ALA A 157 26.24 11.14 -9.71
CA ALA A 157 27.26 11.73 -10.59
C ALA A 157 27.76 10.71 -11.62
N SER A 158 28.18 9.54 -11.15
CA SER A 158 28.67 8.44 -12.00
C SER A 158 28.40 7.08 -11.36
N VAL A 159 28.53 6.04 -12.17
CA VAL A 159 28.55 4.65 -11.73
C VAL A 159 29.75 3.98 -12.37
N ASP A 160 30.67 3.49 -11.57
CA ASP A 160 31.88 2.80 -11.99
C ASP A 160 31.66 1.29 -11.88
N VAL A 161 32.09 0.56 -12.90
CA VAL A 161 31.96 -0.90 -12.96
C VAL A 161 33.37 -1.46 -12.86
N THR A 162 33.64 -2.20 -11.79
CA THR A 162 34.97 -2.78 -11.52
C THR A 162 35.05 -4.26 -11.88
N SER A 163 33.90 -4.92 -12.02
CA SER A 163 33.76 -6.25 -12.61
C SER A 163 32.30 -6.51 -13.04
N ASP A 164 32.02 -7.66 -13.66
CA ASP A 164 30.65 -8.06 -14.03
C ASP A 164 29.65 -8.02 -12.87
N LEU A 165 30.11 -8.16 -11.63
CA LEU A 165 29.26 -8.21 -10.44
C LEU A 165 29.49 -7.06 -9.47
N GLU A 166 30.43 -6.15 -9.74
CA GLU A 166 30.81 -5.10 -8.79
C GLU A 166 30.64 -3.73 -9.44
N LEU A 167 29.85 -2.88 -8.79
CA LEU A 167 29.71 -1.48 -9.17
C LEU A 167 29.82 -0.55 -7.96
N THR A 168 30.28 0.67 -8.22
CA THR A 168 30.34 1.76 -7.24
C THR A 168 29.54 2.94 -7.75
N ILE A 169 28.60 3.43 -6.94
CA ILE A 169 27.76 4.58 -7.23
C ILE A 169 28.39 5.79 -6.54
N HIS A 170 28.66 6.84 -7.32
CA HIS A 170 29.18 8.12 -6.83
C HIS A 170 28.10 9.19 -6.90
N LEU A 171 27.93 9.93 -5.80
CA LEU A 171 26.93 11.00 -5.66
C LEU A 171 27.62 12.37 -5.69
N SER A 172 26.96 13.34 -6.31
CA SER A 172 27.43 14.72 -6.47
C SER A 172 27.43 15.52 -5.17
N LYS A 173 26.73 15.04 -4.14
CA LYS A 173 26.70 15.63 -2.80
C LYS A 173 26.58 14.56 -1.71
N PRO A 174 26.85 14.87 -0.43
CA PRO A 174 26.77 13.95 0.71
C PRO A 174 25.36 13.37 1.00
N SER A 175 24.82 12.55 0.10
CA SER A 175 23.47 11.99 0.16
C SER A 175 23.42 10.45 0.16
N ALA A 176 24.56 9.76 0.39
CA ALA A 176 24.61 8.29 0.35
C ALA A 176 23.64 7.61 1.30
N GLY A 177 23.46 8.14 2.51
CA GLY A 177 22.46 7.63 3.46
C GLY A 177 21.01 7.74 2.97
N ALA A 178 20.69 8.80 2.21
CA ALA A 178 19.37 9.00 1.63
C ALA A 178 19.16 8.21 0.33
N PHE A 179 20.25 7.97 -0.42
CA PHE A 179 20.23 7.15 -1.63
C PHE A 179 20.17 5.65 -1.31
N TYR A 180 20.81 5.18 -0.24
CA TYR A 180 20.91 3.76 0.08
C TYR A 180 19.55 3.01 0.10
N PRO A 181 18.46 3.55 0.69
CA PRO A 181 17.14 2.93 0.59
C PRO A 181 16.55 2.85 -0.82
N GLN A 182 17.02 3.68 -1.75
CA GLN A 182 16.59 3.63 -3.16
C GLN A 182 17.04 2.37 -3.88
N LEU A 183 18.03 1.62 -3.34
CA LEU A 183 18.42 0.31 -3.85
C LEU A 183 17.30 -0.74 -3.71
N ALA A 184 16.30 -0.50 -2.87
CA ALA A 184 15.08 -1.30 -2.78
C ALA A 184 13.89 -0.71 -3.55
N GLY A 185 14.10 0.45 -4.17
CA GLY A 185 13.07 1.27 -4.79
C GLY A 185 13.04 1.17 -6.31
N LEU A 186 11.94 1.68 -6.87
CA LEU A 186 11.65 1.67 -8.30
C LEU A 186 12.79 2.26 -9.16
N ALA A 187 13.42 3.34 -8.67
CA ALA A 187 14.43 4.08 -9.42
C ALA A 187 15.70 3.27 -9.73
N THR A 188 15.95 2.15 -9.02
CA THR A 188 17.14 1.31 -9.22
C THR A 188 16.80 -0.12 -9.62
N MET A 189 15.53 -0.44 -9.87
CA MET A 189 15.09 -1.76 -10.34
C MET A 189 15.68 -2.03 -11.74
N PRO A 190 16.53 -3.05 -11.91
CA PRO A 190 17.21 -3.27 -13.18
C PRO A 190 16.24 -3.54 -14.34
N VAL A 191 16.40 -2.79 -15.42
CA VAL A 191 15.71 -3.02 -16.69
C VAL A 191 16.68 -3.62 -17.70
N SER A 192 16.21 -4.53 -18.56
CA SER A 192 17.07 -5.08 -19.64
C SER A 192 17.48 -3.95 -20.60
N PRO A 193 18.78 -3.68 -20.78
CA PRO A 193 19.24 -2.70 -21.76
C PRO A 193 18.85 -3.09 -23.19
N ALA A 194 18.92 -4.40 -23.51
CA ALA A 194 18.55 -4.91 -24.82
C ALA A 194 17.06 -4.65 -25.12
N ALA A 195 16.18 -4.84 -24.14
CA ALA A 195 14.76 -4.54 -24.31
C ALA A 195 14.49 -3.06 -24.51
N VAL A 196 15.16 -2.19 -23.75
CA VAL A 196 15.02 -0.73 -23.93
C VAL A 196 15.51 -0.29 -25.30
N GLN A 197 16.63 -0.84 -25.79
CA GLN A 197 17.21 -0.50 -27.10
C GLN A 197 16.37 -0.99 -28.28
N ARG A 198 15.60 -2.07 -28.12
CA ARG A 198 14.62 -2.50 -29.14
C ARG A 198 13.50 -1.46 -29.36
N ASN A 199 13.36 -0.49 -28.46
CA ASN A 199 12.39 0.61 -28.53
C ASN A 199 10.96 0.12 -28.79
N ASP A 200 10.56 -0.90 -28.03
CA ASP A 200 9.24 -1.50 -28.15
C ASP A 200 8.15 -0.44 -27.93
N PRO A 201 7.20 -0.27 -28.87
CA PRO A 201 6.15 0.73 -28.73
C PRO A 201 5.20 0.43 -27.57
N ASP A 202 5.13 -0.83 -27.10
CA ASP A 202 4.25 -1.23 -26.00
C ASP A 202 5.06 -1.64 -24.75
N PRO A 203 5.30 -0.71 -23.80
CA PRO A 203 5.99 -1.01 -22.55
C PRO A 203 5.20 -1.95 -21.64
N ILE A 204 3.91 -2.22 -21.94
CA ILE A 204 3.04 -3.12 -21.19
C ILE A 204 3.19 -4.55 -21.67
N ALA A 205 3.26 -4.75 -22.98
CA ALA A 205 3.46 -6.08 -23.56
C ALA A 205 4.84 -6.64 -23.22
N ASN A 206 5.85 -5.77 -23.06
CA ASN A 206 7.25 -6.19 -22.95
C ASN A 206 8.07 -5.56 -21.79
N PRO A 207 7.58 -5.55 -20.53
CA PRO A 207 8.44 -5.22 -19.39
C PRO A 207 9.47 -6.34 -19.19
N MET A 208 10.73 -6.08 -19.54
CA MET A 208 11.81 -7.07 -19.45
C MET A 208 12.70 -6.77 -18.25
N GLY A 209 12.35 -7.36 -17.12
CA GLY A 209 13.08 -7.25 -15.86
C GLY A 209 13.68 -8.59 -15.42
N ALA A 210 14.08 -8.68 -14.15
CA ALA A 210 14.55 -9.91 -13.51
C ALA A 210 13.60 -10.35 -12.36
N GLY A 211 12.32 -9.99 -12.48
CA GLY A 211 11.28 -10.25 -11.49
C GLY A 211 10.74 -11.69 -11.49
N PRO A 212 10.01 -12.06 -10.41
CA PRO A 212 9.39 -13.38 -10.25
C PRO A 212 8.27 -13.67 -11.25
N PHE A 213 7.66 -12.65 -11.85
CA PHE A 213 6.59 -12.78 -12.82
C PHE A 213 6.87 -11.97 -14.08
N ARG A 214 6.30 -12.42 -15.20
CA ARG A 214 6.31 -11.72 -16.49
C ARG A 214 4.88 -11.49 -16.95
N VAL A 215 4.64 -10.40 -17.66
CA VAL A 215 3.33 -10.14 -18.26
C VAL A 215 3.04 -11.23 -19.30
N LYS A 216 1.83 -11.79 -19.21
CA LYS A 216 1.28 -12.73 -20.19
C LYS A 216 0.20 -12.06 -21.02
N GLU A 217 -0.66 -11.27 -20.38
CA GLU A 217 -1.75 -10.57 -21.05
C GLU A 217 -2.09 -9.30 -20.27
N TYR A 218 -2.45 -8.25 -21.00
CA TYR A 218 -3.04 -7.05 -20.43
C TYR A 218 -4.23 -6.63 -21.29
N GLN A 219 -5.38 -6.51 -20.65
CA GLN A 219 -6.57 -5.91 -21.23
C GLN A 219 -6.89 -4.64 -20.44
N PRO A 220 -6.80 -3.44 -21.07
CA PRO A 220 -7.04 -2.18 -20.39
C PRO A 220 -8.36 -2.16 -19.62
N GLU A 221 -8.31 -1.65 -18.39
CA GLU A 221 -9.45 -1.53 -17.46
C GLU A 221 -10.15 -2.85 -17.12
N GLN A 222 -9.58 -4.00 -17.49
CA GLN A 222 -10.17 -5.32 -17.28
C GLN A 222 -9.25 -6.23 -16.47
N HIS A 223 -8.05 -6.54 -16.97
CA HIS A 223 -7.11 -7.39 -16.24
C HIS A 223 -5.65 -7.22 -16.67
N LEU A 224 -4.75 -7.59 -15.76
CA LEU A 224 -3.33 -7.83 -16.00
C LEU A 224 -2.99 -9.23 -15.52
N LEU A 225 -2.77 -10.15 -16.45
CA LEU A 225 -2.32 -11.51 -16.15
C LEU A 225 -0.81 -11.60 -16.24
N MET A 226 -0.18 -12.06 -15.16
CA MET A 226 1.24 -12.35 -15.09
C MET A 226 1.46 -13.81 -14.72
N THR A 227 2.42 -14.45 -15.39
CA THR A 227 2.83 -15.83 -15.09
C THR A 227 4.21 -15.84 -14.48
N LYS A 228 4.51 -16.89 -13.71
CA LYS A 228 5.82 -17.10 -13.11
C LYS A 228 6.90 -17.03 -14.19
N SER A 229 8.00 -16.35 -13.85
CA SER A 229 9.17 -16.23 -14.73
C SER A 229 10.09 -17.45 -14.59
N ASP A 230 10.42 -18.06 -15.72
CA ASP A 230 11.34 -19.21 -15.79
C ASP A 230 12.79 -18.83 -15.48
N THR A 231 13.14 -17.54 -15.58
CA THR A 231 14.50 -17.03 -15.35
C THR A 231 14.70 -16.46 -13.94
N TYR A 232 13.67 -16.50 -13.08
CA TYR A 232 13.78 -15.90 -11.75
C TYR A 232 14.79 -16.62 -10.86
N TRP A 233 15.75 -15.87 -10.33
CA TRP A 233 16.87 -16.42 -9.55
C TRP A 233 16.43 -17.14 -8.26
N ASP A 234 15.28 -16.75 -7.69
CA ASP A 234 14.69 -17.33 -6.48
C ASP A 234 13.36 -18.04 -6.76
N ALA A 235 13.26 -18.72 -7.91
CA ALA A 235 12.05 -19.42 -8.34
C ALA A 235 11.50 -20.43 -7.31
N LYS A 236 12.35 -20.94 -6.41
CA LYS A 236 11.95 -21.86 -5.32
C LYS A 236 11.06 -21.19 -4.26
N ARG A 237 11.21 -19.88 -4.04
CA ARG A 237 10.34 -19.11 -3.11
C ARG A 237 8.98 -18.78 -3.72
N ILE A 238 8.87 -18.76 -5.04
CA ILE A 238 7.62 -18.45 -5.73
C ILE A 238 6.77 -19.72 -5.84
N LYS A 239 5.67 -19.74 -5.09
CA LYS A 239 4.76 -20.89 -5.00
C LYS A 239 3.57 -20.83 -5.96
N LEU A 240 3.28 -19.65 -6.50
CA LEU A 240 2.18 -19.40 -7.42
C LEU A 240 2.65 -19.60 -8.87
N GLY A 241 1.75 -20.10 -9.72
CA GLY A 241 1.94 -20.16 -11.16
C GLY A 241 1.71 -18.80 -11.82
N GLY A 242 0.89 -17.94 -11.21
CA GLY A 242 0.66 -16.59 -11.69
C GLY A 242 -0.06 -15.68 -10.71
N VAL A 243 -0.17 -14.42 -11.10
CA VAL A 243 -0.97 -13.38 -10.43
C VAL A 243 -1.76 -12.66 -11.50
N GLU A 244 -3.06 -12.52 -11.28
CA GLU A 244 -3.96 -11.78 -12.15
C GLU A 244 -4.53 -10.60 -11.37
N TYR A 245 -4.23 -9.37 -11.77
CA TYR A 245 -4.99 -8.23 -11.30
C TYR A 245 -6.27 -8.13 -12.11
N VAL A 246 -7.41 -8.17 -11.45
CA VAL A 246 -8.74 -8.10 -12.07
C VAL A 246 -9.37 -6.78 -11.67
N GLN A 247 -9.96 -6.06 -12.63
CA GLN A 247 -10.74 -4.86 -12.34
C GLN A 247 -11.83 -5.20 -11.33
N ALA A 248 -11.73 -4.58 -10.16
CA ALA A 248 -12.72 -4.75 -9.10
C ALA A 248 -13.20 -3.38 -8.60
N PRO A 249 -14.50 -3.27 -8.26
CA PRO A 249 -15.00 -2.07 -7.60
C PRO A 249 -14.35 -1.92 -6.21
N THR A 250 -14.26 -0.70 -5.70
CA THR A 250 -13.72 -0.42 -4.36
C THR A 250 -14.80 -0.50 -3.28
N GLY A 251 -14.39 -0.66 -2.02
CA GLY A 251 -15.30 -0.60 -0.87
C GLY A 251 -16.21 -1.83 -0.74
N PRO A 252 -17.49 -1.69 -0.34
CA PRO A 252 -18.34 -2.85 -0.03
C PRO A 252 -18.55 -3.82 -1.21
N ALA A 253 -18.53 -3.31 -2.45
CA ALA A 253 -18.67 -4.14 -3.64
C ALA A 253 -17.45 -5.06 -3.86
N ALA A 254 -16.24 -4.65 -3.45
CA ALA A 254 -15.05 -5.50 -3.46
C ALA A 254 -15.24 -6.76 -2.60
N ILE A 255 -15.88 -6.60 -1.44
CA ILE A 255 -16.16 -7.68 -0.49
C ILE A 255 -17.15 -8.68 -1.10
N THR A 256 -18.15 -8.21 -1.84
CA THR A 256 -19.07 -9.07 -2.60
C THR A 256 -18.32 -9.88 -3.66
N ALA A 257 -17.42 -9.25 -4.42
CA ALA A 257 -16.60 -9.93 -5.42
C ALA A 257 -15.71 -11.02 -4.80
N LEU A 258 -15.09 -10.73 -3.64
CA LEU A 258 -14.31 -11.71 -2.88
C LEU A 258 -15.17 -12.88 -2.39
N ARG A 259 -16.34 -12.60 -1.77
CA ARG A 259 -17.24 -13.64 -1.26
C ARG A 259 -17.86 -14.48 -2.38
N GLY A 260 -18.09 -13.89 -3.55
CA GLY A 260 -18.55 -14.58 -4.74
C GLY A 260 -17.48 -15.45 -5.41
N GLY A 261 -16.21 -15.31 -5.02
CA GLY A 261 -15.10 -16.05 -5.64
C GLY A 261 -14.68 -15.48 -7.00
N ASN A 262 -15.04 -14.24 -7.33
CA ASN A 262 -14.58 -13.57 -8.54
C ASN A 262 -13.10 -13.17 -8.42
N VAL A 263 -12.65 -12.88 -7.20
CA VAL A 263 -11.26 -12.56 -6.83
C VAL A 263 -10.90 -13.29 -5.54
N ASP A 264 -9.62 -13.52 -5.32
CA ASP A 264 -9.08 -14.25 -4.16
C ASP A 264 -8.50 -13.29 -3.11
N ILE A 265 -8.10 -12.09 -3.52
CA ILE A 265 -7.53 -11.03 -2.66
C ILE A 265 -8.15 -9.68 -3.04
N ILE A 266 -8.45 -8.85 -2.04
CA ILE A 266 -8.81 -7.44 -2.21
C ILE A 266 -8.06 -6.58 -1.19
N GLY A 267 -7.86 -5.30 -1.52
CA GLY A 267 -7.61 -4.26 -0.52
C GLY A 267 -8.94 -3.69 0.00
N THR A 268 -9.02 -3.34 1.28
CA THR A 268 -10.22 -2.74 1.88
C THR A 268 -9.86 -1.90 3.10
N ASP A 269 -10.80 -1.05 3.53
CA ASP A 269 -10.64 -0.15 4.66
C ASP A 269 -10.95 -0.83 6.00
N LEU A 270 -10.36 -0.32 7.08
CA LEU A 270 -10.52 -0.86 8.43
C LEU A 270 -11.99 -0.83 8.92
N ASN A 271 -12.79 0.13 8.45
CA ASN A 271 -14.22 0.22 8.77
C ASN A 271 -15.06 -0.89 8.12
N GLN A 272 -14.51 -1.65 7.16
CA GLN A 272 -15.19 -2.77 6.50
C GLN A 272 -14.78 -4.14 7.04
N LEU A 273 -13.88 -4.21 8.03
CA LEU A 273 -13.41 -5.48 8.61
C LEU A 273 -14.56 -6.34 9.15
N ASP A 274 -15.59 -5.72 9.71
CA ASP A 274 -16.74 -6.45 10.23
C ASP A 274 -17.53 -7.15 9.11
N ALA A 275 -17.58 -6.55 7.92
CA ALA A 275 -18.18 -7.16 6.73
C ALA A 275 -17.34 -8.33 6.17
N LEU A 276 -16.09 -8.49 6.61
CA LEU A 276 -15.23 -9.64 6.28
C LEU A 276 -15.33 -10.77 7.31
N ARG A 277 -16.04 -10.58 8.44
CA ARG A 277 -16.22 -11.66 9.44
C ARG A 277 -17.08 -12.78 8.87
N GLY A 278 -16.72 -14.02 9.24
CA GLY A 278 -17.47 -15.23 8.90
C GLY A 278 -17.27 -15.74 7.46
N GLY A 279 -17.46 -17.05 7.28
CA GLY A 279 -17.19 -17.76 6.03
C GLY A 279 -15.72 -18.12 5.87
N ASN A 280 -15.28 -18.29 4.61
CA ASN A 280 -13.94 -18.75 4.26
C ASN A 280 -12.93 -17.61 4.03
N VAL A 281 -13.32 -16.37 4.34
CA VAL A 281 -12.49 -15.19 4.14
C VAL A 281 -11.60 -14.97 5.36
N ARG A 282 -10.33 -14.66 5.12
CA ARG A 282 -9.37 -14.26 6.16
C ARG A 282 -8.97 -12.81 5.93
N ALA A 283 -9.05 -12.01 6.98
CA ALA A 283 -8.54 -10.65 6.98
C ALA A 283 -7.15 -10.65 7.64
N ALA A 284 -6.17 -10.05 6.98
CA ALA A 284 -4.88 -9.72 7.56
C ALA A 284 -4.77 -8.20 7.61
N LEU A 285 -4.39 -7.67 8.77
CA LEU A 285 -4.13 -6.24 8.90
C LEU A 285 -2.69 -5.98 8.48
N ALA A 286 -2.51 -5.18 7.45
CA ALA A 286 -1.21 -4.61 7.15
C ALA A 286 -0.90 -3.55 8.20
N SER A 287 0.23 -3.70 8.88
CA SER A 287 0.82 -2.66 9.72
C SER A 287 2.22 -2.41 9.20
N SER A 288 2.53 -1.15 8.92
CA SER A 288 3.87 -0.71 8.56
C SER A 288 4.23 0.47 9.44
N PRO A 289 5.34 0.41 10.19
CA PRO A 289 5.79 1.56 10.98
C PRO A 289 6.20 2.74 10.10
N THR A 290 6.41 2.52 8.79
CA THR A 290 6.79 3.57 7.84
C THR A 290 5.61 4.15 7.07
N SER A 291 4.37 3.66 7.29
CA SER A 291 3.17 4.26 6.72
C SER A 291 2.74 5.47 7.53
N LEU A 292 2.72 6.64 6.89
CA LEU A 292 2.41 7.92 7.52
C LEU A 292 1.31 8.63 6.72
N LEU A 293 0.36 9.26 7.42
CA LEU A 293 -0.60 10.19 6.83
C LEU A 293 -0.21 11.62 7.24
N TRP A 294 -0.11 12.52 6.27
CA TRP A 294 0.24 13.92 6.50
C TRP A 294 -0.48 14.85 5.52
N PHE A 295 -0.49 16.14 5.86
CA PHE A 295 -0.96 17.19 4.96
C PHE A 295 0.23 17.94 4.37
N ASN A 296 0.22 18.09 3.05
CA ASN A 296 1.18 18.91 2.33
C ASN A 296 0.76 20.38 2.40
N LEU A 297 1.71 21.28 2.65
CA LEU A 297 1.47 22.73 2.82
C LEU A 297 2.34 23.52 1.85
N CYS A 298 1.75 24.46 1.10
CA CYS A 298 2.51 25.36 0.24
C CYS A 298 3.17 26.49 1.06
N LYS A 299 4.43 26.30 1.46
CA LYS A 299 5.17 27.23 2.35
C LYS A 299 5.52 28.59 1.73
N THR A 300 5.30 28.80 0.44
CA THR A 300 5.62 30.05 -0.26
C THR A 300 4.41 30.96 -0.45
N ARG A 301 3.20 30.48 -0.10
CA ARG A 301 1.94 31.22 -0.26
C ARG A 301 1.42 31.72 1.07
N LYS A 302 0.93 32.96 1.10
CA LYS A 302 0.19 33.47 2.26
C LYS A 302 -1.11 32.68 2.46
N PRO A 303 -1.54 32.40 3.70
CA PRO A 303 -0.87 32.72 4.96
C PRO A 303 0.10 31.63 5.47
N LEU A 304 0.34 30.58 4.67
CA LEU A 304 1.18 29.43 5.02
C LEU A 304 2.69 29.71 4.94
N ASP A 305 3.11 30.85 4.37
CA ASP A 305 4.46 31.40 4.46
C ASP A 305 4.87 31.73 5.91
N ASN A 306 3.90 32.10 6.74
CA ASN A 306 4.10 32.36 8.16
C ASN A 306 4.17 31.07 8.99
N VAL A 307 5.32 30.82 9.63
CA VAL A 307 5.54 29.63 10.48
C VAL A 307 4.52 29.51 11.62
N ARG A 308 4.02 30.62 12.16
CA ARG A 308 3.04 30.60 13.26
C ARG A 308 1.69 30.06 12.79
N VAL A 309 1.30 30.28 11.53
CA VAL A 309 0.08 29.72 10.93
C VAL A 309 0.24 28.20 10.76
N ARG A 310 1.41 27.74 10.29
CA ARG A 310 1.73 26.30 10.19
C ARG A 310 1.77 25.60 11.55
N GLN A 311 2.28 26.27 12.58
CA GLN A 311 2.24 25.79 13.96
C GLN A 311 0.80 25.74 14.50
N ALA A 312 -0.03 26.74 14.18
CA ALA A 312 -1.44 26.75 14.57
C ALA A 312 -2.21 25.58 13.97
N LEU A 313 -2.01 25.27 12.68
CA LEU A 313 -2.56 24.08 12.02
C LEU A 313 -2.19 22.79 12.76
N ASN A 314 -0.94 22.66 13.18
CA ASN A 314 -0.45 21.48 13.90
C ASN A 314 -1.07 21.33 15.29
N TYR A 315 -1.17 22.42 16.06
CA TYR A 315 -1.82 22.43 17.37
C TYR A 315 -3.34 22.26 17.28
N ALA A 316 -3.96 22.64 16.17
CA ALA A 316 -5.40 22.51 15.95
C ALA A 316 -5.80 21.13 15.41
N LEU A 317 -4.86 20.22 15.14
CA LEU A 317 -5.13 18.88 14.64
C LEU A 317 -5.24 17.87 15.79
N ASP A 318 -6.44 17.31 16.02
CA ASP A 318 -6.65 16.25 17.00
C ASP A 318 -6.29 14.88 16.40
N ARG A 319 -4.98 14.60 16.39
CA ARG A 319 -4.40 13.35 15.88
C ARG A 319 -4.98 12.09 16.55
N ASN A 320 -5.39 12.18 17.82
CA ASN A 320 -5.99 11.04 18.53
C ASN A 320 -7.41 10.76 18.04
N SER A 321 -8.22 11.81 17.85
CA SER A 321 -9.57 11.65 17.27
C SER A 321 -9.51 11.15 15.83
N ILE A 322 -8.54 11.64 15.03
CA ILE A 322 -8.27 11.14 13.68
C ILE A 322 -7.91 9.64 13.73
N ASN A 323 -6.98 9.23 14.58
CA ASN A 323 -6.58 7.82 14.72
C ASN A 323 -7.76 6.93 15.12
N ARG A 324 -8.61 7.37 16.05
CA ARG A 324 -9.82 6.62 16.43
C ARG A 324 -10.82 6.50 15.28
N ALA A 325 -11.04 7.57 14.54
CA ALA A 325 -12.04 7.60 13.47
C ALA A 325 -11.59 6.82 12.22
N LEU A 326 -10.33 6.97 11.81
CA LEU A 326 -9.81 6.35 10.58
C LEU A 326 -9.24 4.96 10.81
N ALA A 327 -8.45 4.79 11.87
CA ALA A 327 -7.70 3.58 12.13
C ALA A 327 -8.23 2.78 13.31
N GLN A 328 -9.40 3.13 13.86
CA GLN A 328 -10.00 2.49 15.03
C GLN A 328 -9.03 2.42 16.24
N GLY A 329 -8.12 3.39 16.33
CA GLY A 329 -7.09 3.45 17.38
C GLY A 329 -5.89 2.52 17.17
N ARG A 330 -5.79 1.82 16.03
CA ARG A 330 -4.69 0.89 15.71
C ARG A 330 -3.43 1.58 15.19
N GLY A 331 -3.51 2.85 14.81
CA GLY A 331 -2.35 3.66 14.45
C GLY A 331 -1.77 4.41 15.66
N GLU A 332 -0.80 5.28 15.40
CA GLU A 332 -0.20 6.15 16.42
C GLU A 332 -0.16 7.60 15.93
N PRO A 333 -0.44 8.60 16.79
CA PRO A 333 -0.21 10.00 16.45
C PRO A 333 1.25 10.24 16.05
N ALA A 334 1.46 10.66 14.80
CA ALA A 334 2.80 10.98 14.31
C ALA A 334 3.26 12.38 14.72
N TRP A 335 4.47 12.45 15.27
CA TRP A 335 5.14 13.69 15.69
C TRP A 335 6.44 13.97 14.94
N SER A 336 6.89 13.02 14.13
CA SER A 336 8.06 13.10 13.26
C SER A 336 7.73 12.38 11.94
N LEU A 337 8.54 12.62 10.91
CA LEU A 337 8.53 11.82 9.68
C LEU A 337 9.12 10.43 9.89
N VAL A 338 9.85 10.24 10.99
CA VAL A 338 10.48 8.97 11.38
C VAL A 338 9.66 8.35 12.51
N PRO A 339 9.30 7.05 12.45
CA PRO A 339 8.54 6.40 13.52
C PRO A 339 9.39 6.19 14.78
N LYS A 340 8.73 6.08 15.94
CA LYS A 340 9.38 5.87 17.24
C LYS A 340 10.24 4.60 17.32
N SER A 341 9.91 3.61 16.49
CA SER A 341 10.62 2.34 16.41
C SER A 341 11.96 2.42 15.66
N ASN A 342 12.30 3.57 15.08
CA ASN A 342 13.54 3.76 14.35
C ASN A 342 14.58 4.48 15.23
N ASP A 343 15.82 4.00 15.19
CA ASP A 343 16.93 4.50 16.02
C ASP A 343 17.25 5.99 15.79
N VAL A 344 16.88 6.58 14.65
CA VAL A 344 17.09 8.02 14.37
C VAL A 344 15.90 8.89 14.79
N PHE A 345 14.92 8.32 15.53
CA PHE A 345 13.79 9.09 16.04
C PHE A 345 14.22 10.10 17.10
N ALA A 346 13.93 11.37 16.81
CA ALA A 346 14.09 12.49 17.73
C ALA A 346 13.01 12.47 18.82
N SER A 347 13.33 11.87 19.98
CA SER A 347 12.41 11.68 21.11
C SER A 347 11.78 12.98 21.63
N GLU A 348 12.46 14.11 21.51
CA GLU A 348 12.00 15.44 21.90
C GLU A 348 10.82 15.96 21.06
N LEU A 349 10.58 15.38 19.88
CA LEU A 349 9.43 15.72 19.06
C LEU A 349 8.13 15.08 19.58
N ASP A 350 8.21 14.03 20.40
CA ASP A 350 7.05 13.28 20.87
C ASP A 350 6.07 14.18 21.65
N GLY A 351 4.90 14.41 21.04
CA GLY A 351 3.87 15.29 21.61
C GLY A 351 4.16 16.79 21.53
N HIS A 352 5.17 17.23 20.77
CA HIS A 352 5.51 18.66 20.63
C HIS A 352 4.32 19.53 20.19
N TYR A 353 3.47 18.99 19.29
CA TYR A 353 2.26 19.64 18.79
C TYR A 353 0.96 19.01 19.34
N ARG A 354 0.95 18.60 20.62
CA ARG A 354 -0.27 18.09 21.27
C ARG A 354 -1.45 19.02 21.07
N PHE A 355 -2.61 18.45 20.76
CA PHE A 355 -3.83 19.19 20.43
C PHE A 355 -4.15 20.29 21.46
N ASN A 356 -4.13 21.55 21.01
CA ASN A 356 -4.31 22.73 21.85
C ASN A 356 -4.90 23.90 21.05
N VAL A 357 -6.23 23.97 21.02
CA VAL A 357 -6.99 25.02 20.33
C VAL A 357 -6.64 26.42 20.84
N LYS A 358 -6.41 26.59 22.15
CA LYS A 358 -6.07 27.90 22.74
C LYS A 358 -4.72 28.40 22.21
N LYS A 359 -3.72 27.52 22.15
CA LYS A 359 -2.39 27.82 21.59
C LYS A 359 -2.48 28.13 20.10
N ALA A 360 -3.24 27.34 19.33
CA ALA A 360 -3.45 27.60 17.91
C ALA A 360 -4.05 28.99 17.65
N ARG A 361 -5.13 29.36 18.36
CA ARG A 361 -5.74 30.71 18.27
C ARG A 361 -4.76 31.82 18.66
N SER A 362 -3.93 31.58 19.68
CA SER A 362 -2.90 32.55 20.10
C SER A 362 -1.84 32.76 19.03
N LEU A 363 -1.42 31.70 18.35
CA LEU A 363 -0.45 31.77 17.26
C LEU A 363 -1.03 32.50 16.04
N LEU A 364 -2.31 32.28 15.70
CA LEU A 364 -3.00 33.00 14.64
C LEU A 364 -3.09 34.51 14.94
N ARG A 365 -3.47 34.90 16.17
CA ARG A 365 -3.43 36.31 16.60
C ARG A 365 -2.04 36.93 16.45
N ALA A 366 -1.01 36.25 16.96
CA ALA A 366 0.37 36.70 16.85
C ALA A 366 0.91 36.72 15.40
N ALA A 367 0.24 36.02 14.49
CA ALA A 367 0.53 36.02 13.06
C ALA A 367 -0.24 37.11 12.29
N GLY A 368 -1.09 37.91 12.95
CA GLY A 368 -1.91 38.94 12.32
C GLY A 368 -3.31 38.47 11.89
N PHE A 369 -3.75 37.30 12.33
CA PHE A 369 -5.03 36.68 11.97
C PHE A 369 -5.95 36.51 13.19
N PRO A 370 -6.42 37.60 13.84
CA PRO A 370 -7.22 37.51 15.06
C PRO A 370 -8.59 36.86 14.86
N ASN A 371 -9.12 36.94 13.64
CA ASN A 371 -10.40 36.35 13.25
C ASN A 371 -10.23 35.00 12.53
N GLY A 372 -9.01 34.45 12.52
CA GLY A 372 -8.73 33.20 11.83
C GLY A 372 -8.24 33.36 10.40
N VAL A 373 -8.14 32.24 9.69
CA VAL A 373 -7.67 32.15 8.30
C VAL A 373 -8.62 31.28 7.48
N LYS A 374 -8.69 31.54 6.18
CA LYS A 374 -9.31 30.66 5.19
C LYS A 374 -8.23 29.97 4.37
N LEU A 375 -8.38 28.68 4.13
CA LEU A 375 -7.46 27.86 3.34
C LEU A 375 -8.26 26.92 2.44
N THR A 376 -7.63 26.43 1.39
CA THR A 376 -8.17 25.40 0.49
C THR A 376 -7.35 24.11 0.59
N ILE A 377 -8.00 22.96 0.40
CA ILE A 377 -7.34 21.65 0.40
C ILE A 377 -7.91 20.74 -0.67
N ILE A 378 -7.04 20.03 -1.38
CA ILE A 378 -7.42 18.92 -2.25
C ILE A 378 -7.07 17.61 -1.53
N PRO A 379 -8.05 16.77 -1.16
CA PRO A 379 -7.76 15.43 -0.68
C PRO A 379 -7.57 14.44 -1.83
N SER A 380 -6.69 13.46 -1.63
CA SER A 380 -6.74 12.24 -2.43
C SER A 380 -8.01 11.42 -2.09
N PRO A 381 -8.61 10.70 -3.06
CA PRO A 381 -9.78 9.86 -2.79
C PRO A 381 -9.54 8.80 -1.69
N GLY A 382 -10.62 8.32 -1.06
CA GLY A 382 -10.55 7.27 -0.05
C GLY A 382 -10.14 7.78 1.33
N ILE A 383 -9.10 7.19 1.93
CA ILE A 383 -8.72 7.46 3.32
C ILE A 383 -8.33 8.94 3.55
N SER A 384 -7.72 9.59 2.56
CA SER A 384 -7.32 11.01 2.64
C SER A 384 -8.51 11.97 2.63
N GLN A 385 -9.61 11.63 1.95
CA GLN A 385 -10.85 12.43 1.99
C GLN A 385 -11.48 12.40 3.40
N ASN A 386 -11.67 11.20 3.95
CA ASN A 386 -12.21 11.04 5.31
C ASN A 386 -11.31 11.74 6.35
N LEU A 387 -9.98 11.62 6.19
CA LEU A 387 -8.99 12.32 7.01
C LEU A 387 -9.19 13.84 6.95
N THR A 388 -9.37 14.36 5.75
CA THR A 388 -9.50 15.81 5.51
C THR A 388 -10.77 16.37 6.14
N GLU A 389 -11.89 15.66 6.07
CA GLU A 389 -13.15 16.08 6.70
C GLU A 389 -13.04 16.15 8.23
N ILE A 390 -12.39 15.15 8.86
CA ILE A 390 -12.15 15.14 10.32
C ILE A 390 -11.18 16.27 10.71
N ALA A 391 -10.14 16.49 9.90
CA ALA A 391 -9.18 17.56 10.12
C ALA A 391 -9.80 18.95 9.96
N GLN A 392 -10.67 19.15 8.96
CA GLN A 392 -11.44 20.37 8.74
C GLN A 392 -12.24 20.76 9.99
N GLN A 393 -12.95 19.80 10.61
CA GLN A 393 -13.68 20.05 11.86
C GLN A 393 -12.76 20.44 13.02
N SER A 394 -11.58 19.81 13.10
CA SER A 394 -10.58 20.11 14.13
C SER A 394 -10.00 21.52 13.97
N TRP A 395 -9.63 21.89 12.74
CA TRP A 395 -9.13 23.21 12.36
C TRP A 395 -10.16 24.33 12.56
N LYS A 396 -11.43 24.07 12.23
CA LYS A 396 -12.53 25.03 12.44
C LYS A 396 -12.64 25.47 13.90
N ARG A 397 -12.40 24.57 14.86
CA ARG A 397 -12.38 24.91 16.31
C ARG A 397 -11.32 25.95 16.64
N ALA A 398 -10.23 26.06 15.88
CA ALA A 398 -9.18 27.06 16.06
C ALA A 398 -9.40 28.35 15.24
N GLY A 399 -10.50 28.46 14.49
CA GLY A 399 -10.73 29.58 13.56
C GLY A 399 -9.98 29.41 12.23
N ILE A 400 -9.63 28.18 11.86
CA ILE A 400 -9.04 27.87 10.56
C ILE A 400 -10.15 27.24 9.72
N ASP A 401 -10.68 28.00 8.79
CA ASP A 401 -11.75 27.57 7.88
C ASP A 401 -11.11 26.97 6.64
N VAL A 402 -11.34 25.67 6.40
CA VAL A 402 -10.68 24.93 5.31
C VAL A 402 -11.74 24.46 4.32
N GLU A 403 -11.68 24.94 3.10
CA GLU A 403 -12.55 24.52 1.99
C GLU A 403 -11.96 23.30 1.28
N ILE A 404 -12.75 22.23 1.14
CA ILE A 404 -12.37 21.04 0.38
C ILE A 404 -12.69 21.28 -1.09
N VAL A 405 -11.66 21.25 -1.92
CA VAL A 405 -11.75 21.44 -3.37
C VAL A 405 -11.66 20.07 -4.05
N PRO A 406 -12.66 19.66 -4.84
CA PRO A 406 -12.59 18.42 -5.62
C PRO A 406 -11.47 18.48 -6.66
N SER A 407 -10.80 17.34 -6.89
CA SER A 407 -9.82 17.17 -7.96
C SER A 407 -9.88 15.75 -8.51
N THR A 408 -9.67 15.61 -9.82
CA THR A 408 -9.49 14.32 -10.49
C THR A 408 -8.02 13.95 -10.68
N ASN A 409 -7.09 14.90 -10.46
CA ASN A 409 -5.65 14.68 -10.57
C ASN A 409 -4.91 15.59 -9.57
N ILE A 410 -4.80 15.14 -8.32
CA ILE A 410 -4.13 15.89 -7.26
C ILE A 410 -2.66 16.18 -7.58
N VAL A 411 -1.98 15.29 -8.31
CA VAL A 411 -0.58 15.50 -8.69
C VAL A 411 -0.45 16.76 -9.55
N GLN A 412 -1.24 16.84 -10.62
CA GLN A 412 -1.26 18.02 -11.47
C GLN A 412 -1.78 19.25 -10.72
N ASP A 413 -2.93 19.13 -10.07
CA ASP A 413 -3.64 20.29 -9.53
C ASP A 413 -2.90 20.94 -8.35
N PHE A 414 -2.29 20.14 -7.47
CA PHE A 414 -1.60 20.66 -6.28
C PHE A 414 -0.10 20.89 -6.53
N PHE A 415 0.62 19.90 -7.08
CA PHE A 415 2.08 19.98 -7.20
C PHE A 415 2.54 20.77 -8.42
N THR A 416 1.78 20.78 -9.52
CA THR A 416 2.16 21.47 -10.76
C THR A 416 1.44 22.81 -10.94
N ASP A 417 0.11 22.80 -10.86
CA ASP A 417 -0.73 23.98 -11.15
C ASP A 417 -0.96 24.87 -9.92
N HIS A 418 -0.63 24.36 -8.73
CA HIS A 418 -0.76 25.08 -7.46
C HIS A 418 -2.18 25.63 -7.20
N LYS A 419 -3.23 24.84 -7.49
CA LYS A 419 -4.63 25.26 -7.37
C LYS A 419 -5.10 25.50 -5.94
N THR A 420 -4.48 24.87 -4.93
CA THR A 420 -4.87 25.01 -3.51
C THR A 420 -3.69 25.27 -2.57
N ASP A 421 -4.01 25.66 -1.33
CA ASP A 421 -3.01 25.96 -0.29
C ASP A 421 -2.41 24.67 0.30
N MET A 422 -3.21 23.61 0.36
CA MET A 422 -2.87 22.33 0.97
C MET A 422 -3.28 21.14 0.07
N GLY A 423 -2.67 19.98 0.32
CA GLY A 423 -3.04 18.69 -0.26
C GLY A 423 -2.97 17.56 0.77
N ALA A 424 -3.78 16.50 0.62
CA ALA A 424 -3.85 15.36 1.55
C ALA A 424 -3.79 14.00 0.87
#